data_AF-A0A3B9D6K3-F1
#
_entry.id   AF-A0A3B9D6K3-F1
#
_cell.length_a   1.000
_cell.length_b   1.000
_cell.length_c   1.000
_cell.angle_alpha   90.00
_cell.angle_beta   90.00
_cell.angle_gamma   90.00
#
_symmetry.space_group_name_H-M   'P 1'
#
loop_
_entity.id
_entity.type
_entity.pdbx_description
1 polymer ?
#
loop_
_entity_poly.entity_id
_entity_poly.type
_entity_poly.pdbx_seq_one_letter_code
_entity_poly.pdbx_strand_id
1 'polypeptide(L)'
;MVNYYNTVIKRTIKMFFAYGEKEITSLKQKDKRLAEIIDKIGMIEREVDTDLFSAVIHHIIGQQISTKAQATIWKRMKDQYGIINADTILSAGVSNLQSLGISFRKAGYITDFARKVKDGTFDIDGIWKKSDEEAIKELSSLQGIGVWTAEMILLFCMQRPNVLSFGDLAIQRGMRMVYHHRKIDRKLFEKYRRRLSPYCSVASLYFWAVAGGAIPGMKDFAPKKQKRSSNPCRNDSLAASGI
;
A
#
# COMPACT_ATOMS: atom_id res chain seq x y z
N MET A 1 -35.73 10.38 32.55
CA MET A 1 -35.56 9.09 31.85
C MET A 1 -35.70 9.37 30.35
N VAL A 2 -34.64 9.88 29.73
CA VAL A 2 -33.67 9.09 28.95
C VAL A 2 -34.37 8.29 27.84
N ASN A 3 -34.50 8.91 26.67
CA ASN A 3 -34.13 8.28 25.40
C ASN A 3 -34.02 9.32 24.27
N TYR A 4 -33.20 10.35 24.55
CA TYR A 4 -32.67 11.31 23.58
C TYR A 4 -31.47 10.73 22.79
N TYR A 5 -31.32 9.40 22.74
CA TYR A 5 -30.08 8.72 22.31
C TYR A 5 -30.23 7.78 21.11
N ASN A 6 -31.29 7.91 20.31
CA ASN A 6 -31.45 7.08 19.11
C ASN A 6 -31.26 7.80 17.77
N THR A 7 -30.50 8.90 17.76
CA THR A 7 -30.03 9.50 16.50
C THR A 7 -28.63 10.10 16.65
N VAL A 8 -27.68 9.34 17.17
CA VAL A 8 -26.27 9.64 16.87
C VAL A 8 -25.96 8.98 15.53
N ILE A 9 -26.19 9.73 14.45
CA ILE A 9 -25.47 9.51 13.20
C ILE A 9 -23.99 9.44 13.60
N LYS A 10 -23.40 8.25 13.59
CA LYS A 10 -21.96 8.04 13.76
C LYS A 10 -21.29 8.79 12.61
N ARG A 11 -20.99 10.08 12.82
CA ARG A 11 -20.02 10.80 12.01
C ARG A 11 -18.69 10.08 12.24
N THR A 12 -18.35 9.16 11.36
CA THR A 12 -16.99 8.66 11.26
C THR A 12 -16.11 9.89 11.00
N ILE A 13 -15.38 10.33 12.03
CA ILE A 13 -14.40 11.40 11.88
C ILE A 13 -13.37 10.87 10.88
N LYS A 14 -13.33 11.46 9.70
CA LYS A 14 -12.29 11.15 8.72
C LYS A 14 -10.96 11.61 9.32
N MET A 15 -10.04 10.68 9.45
CA MET A 15 -8.68 10.98 9.88
C MET A 15 -7.76 10.95 8.65
N PHE A 16 -6.83 11.88 8.62
CA PHE A 16 -5.86 12.02 7.54
C PHE A 16 -4.45 11.76 8.07
N PHE A 17 -3.57 11.28 7.21
CA PHE A 17 -2.16 11.07 7.53
C PHE A 17 -1.55 12.37 8.06
N ALA A 18 -1.06 12.34 9.30
CA ALA A 18 -0.62 13.54 10.00
C ALA A 18 0.76 14.01 9.53
N TYR A 19 0.80 15.20 8.90
CA TYR A 19 2.02 15.98 8.63
C TYR A 19 1.65 17.45 8.39
N GLY A 20 2.63 18.34 8.36
CA GLY A 20 2.40 19.77 8.07
C GLY A 20 3.67 20.51 7.66
N GLU A 21 3.72 21.80 8.02
CA GLU A 21 4.78 22.73 7.61
C GLU A 21 6.19 22.25 7.99
N LYS A 22 6.34 21.58 9.14
CA LYS A 22 7.63 21.07 9.61
C LYS A 22 8.20 20.03 8.64
N GLU A 23 7.40 19.04 8.27
CA GLU A 23 7.78 17.96 7.37
C GLU A 23 8.03 18.50 5.96
N ILE A 24 7.11 19.35 5.47
CA ILE A 24 7.20 20.01 4.17
C ILE A 24 8.49 20.82 4.08
N THR A 25 8.73 21.73 5.02
CA THR A 25 9.91 22.59 5.01
C THR A 25 11.20 21.79 5.02
N SER A 26 11.28 20.73 5.82
CA SER A 26 12.47 19.87 5.86
C SER A 26 12.73 19.17 4.53
N LEU A 27 11.69 18.65 3.88
CA LEU A 27 11.82 18.02 2.55
C LEU A 27 12.25 19.05 1.50
N LYS A 28 11.64 20.25 1.50
CA LYS A 28 11.97 21.33 0.56
C LYS A 28 13.43 21.78 0.68
N GLN A 29 13.95 21.87 1.91
CA GLN A 29 15.35 22.22 2.16
C GLN A 29 16.33 21.14 1.68
N LYS A 30 15.98 19.86 1.83
CA LYS A 30 16.88 18.73 1.49
C LYS A 30 16.85 18.35 0.02
N ASP A 31 15.75 18.63 -0.70
CA ASP A 31 15.59 18.24 -2.09
C ASP A 31 14.82 19.29 -2.91
N LYS A 32 15.55 20.08 -3.71
CA LYS A 32 15.00 21.16 -4.54
C LYS A 32 13.97 20.66 -5.57
N ARG A 33 14.19 19.48 -6.16
CA ARG A 33 13.26 18.93 -7.16
C ARG A 33 11.97 18.51 -6.50
N LEU A 34 12.04 17.85 -5.34
CA LEU A 34 10.83 17.54 -4.57
C LEU A 34 10.15 18.82 -4.08
N ALA A 35 10.91 19.87 -3.75
CA ALA A 35 10.34 21.15 -3.35
C ALA A 35 9.42 21.76 -4.42
N GLU A 36 9.87 21.78 -5.68
CA GLU A 36 9.05 22.25 -6.81
C GLU A 36 7.78 21.41 -7.00
N ILE A 37 7.84 20.11 -6.70
CA ILE A 37 6.69 19.21 -6.78
C ILE A 37 5.69 19.52 -5.66
N ILE A 38 6.18 19.70 -4.44
CA ILE A 38 5.36 20.07 -3.28
C ILE A 38 4.65 21.39 -3.55
N ASP A 39 5.35 22.39 -4.07
CA ASP A 39 4.77 23.71 -4.35
C ASP A 39 3.71 23.69 -5.44
N LYS A 40 3.85 22.81 -6.43
CA LYS A 40 2.85 22.66 -7.51
C LYS A 40 1.61 21.90 -7.06
N ILE A 41 1.76 20.89 -6.22
CA ILE A 41 0.66 20.01 -5.79
C ILE A 41 -0.07 20.60 -4.58
N GLY A 42 0.66 21.26 -3.68
CA GLY A 42 0.15 21.64 -2.36
C GLY A 42 0.03 20.44 -1.42
N MET A 43 -0.61 20.67 -0.27
CA MET A 43 -0.85 19.65 0.75
C MET A 43 -1.71 18.50 0.19
N ILE A 44 -1.30 17.25 0.44
CA ILE A 44 -2.04 16.05 0.06
C ILE A 44 -2.75 15.51 1.29
N GLU A 45 -4.08 15.58 1.28
CA GLU A 45 -4.90 14.93 2.29
C GLU A 45 -5.11 13.46 1.92
N ARG A 46 -4.65 12.56 2.79
CA ARG A 46 -4.78 11.12 2.60
C ARG A 46 -5.46 10.48 3.79
N GLU A 47 -6.66 9.93 3.58
CA GLU A 47 -7.41 9.22 4.63
C GLU A 47 -6.62 8.01 5.16
N VAL A 48 -6.69 7.79 6.48
CA VAL A 48 -6.03 6.69 7.20
C VAL A 48 -7.04 5.91 8.05
N ASP A 49 -6.75 4.62 8.28
CA ASP A 49 -7.47 3.75 9.22
C ASP A 49 -6.49 3.30 10.30
N THR A 50 -6.70 3.73 11.55
CA THR A 50 -5.79 3.44 12.67
C THR A 50 -6.12 2.15 13.42
N ASP A 51 -7.16 1.42 13.03
CA ASP A 51 -7.39 0.09 13.58
C ASP A 51 -6.48 -0.92 12.84
N LEU A 52 -5.41 -1.36 13.51
CA LEU A 52 -4.41 -2.26 12.93
C LEU A 52 -5.02 -3.61 12.50
N PHE A 53 -6.00 -4.13 13.24
CA PHE A 53 -6.64 -5.40 12.90
C PHE A 53 -7.46 -5.26 11.62
N SER A 54 -8.31 -4.24 11.58
CA SER A 54 -9.08 -3.84 10.40
C SER A 54 -8.18 -3.59 9.19
N ALA A 55 -7.09 -2.82 9.38
CA ALA A 55 -6.17 -2.45 8.32
C ALA A 55 -5.49 -3.68 7.68
N VAL A 56 -5.01 -4.64 8.48
CA VAL A 56 -4.42 -5.89 7.96
C VAL A 56 -5.41 -6.62 7.06
N ILE A 57 -6.66 -6.79 7.51
CA ILE A 57 -7.70 -7.48 6.74
C ILE A 57 -8.07 -6.70 5.48
N HIS A 58 -8.25 -5.38 5.60
CA HIS A 58 -8.55 -4.50 4.49
C HIS A 58 -7.49 -4.59 3.40
N HIS A 59 -6.21 -4.62 3.78
CA HIS A 59 -5.09 -4.80 2.86
C HIS A 59 -5.09 -6.18 2.20
N ILE A 60 -5.36 -7.27 2.92
CA ILE A 60 -5.47 -8.62 2.34
C ILE A 60 -6.58 -8.66 1.28
N ILE A 61 -7.75 -8.08 1.58
CA ILE A 61 -8.89 -8.02 0.66
C ILE A 61 -8.50 -7.29 -0.63
N GLY A 62 -7.79 -6.16 -0.53
CA GLY A 62 -7.43 -5.31 -1.67
C GLY A 62 -6.42 -5.89 -2.65
N GLN A 63 -5.75 -6.98 -2.32
CA GLN A 63 -4.71 -7.55 -3.20
C GLN A 63 -5.26 -8.00 -4.55
N GLN A 64 -4.58 -7.66 -5.64
CA GLN A 64 -4.91 -8.13 -7.01
C GLN A 64 -6.34 -7.79 -7.48
N ILE A 65 -6.99 -6.79 -6.89
CA ILE A 65 -8.31 -6.30 -7.33
C ILE A 65 -8.29 -4.77 -7.46
N SER A 66 -9.30 -4.22 -8.12
CA SER A 66 -9.45 -2.76 -8.20
C SER A 66 -9.84 -2.16 -6.85
N THR A 67 -9.52 -0.89 -6.64
CA THR A 67 -9.94 -0.13 -5.45
C THR A 67 -11.47 -0.11 -5.30
N LYS A 68 -12.21 -0.04 -6.41
CA LYS A 68 -13.68 -0.13 -6.42
C LYS A 68 -14.19 -1.50 -5.95
N ALA A 69 -13.55 -2.59 -6.40
CA ALA A 69 -13.90 -3.94 -5.97
C ALA A 69 -13.60 -4.14 -4.48
N GLN A 70 -12.43 -3.69 -4.01
CA GLN A 70 -12.06 -3.72 -2.59
C GLN A 70 -13.08 -2.95 -1.74
N ALA A 71 -13.43 -1.72 -2.12
CA ALA A 71 -14.40 -0.91 -1.41
C ALA A 71 -15.79 -1.58 -1.34
N THR A 72 -16.19 -2.27 -2.41
CA THR A 72 -17.45 -3.02 -2.45
C THR A 72 -17.43 -4.18 -1.46
N ILE A 73 -16.37 -4.99 -1.45
CA ILE A 73 -16.22 -6.12 -0.52
C ILE A 73 -16.14 -5.61 0.92
N TRP A 74 -15.36 -4.56 1.17
CA TRP A 74 -15.21 -3.94 2.48
C TRP A 74 -16.53 -3.40 3.03
N LYS A 75 -17.33 -2.76 2.17
CA LYS A 75 -18.67 -2.30 2.55
C LYS A 75 -19.54 -3.49 2.99
N ARG A 76 -19.60 -4.57 2.21
CA ARG A 76 -20.36 -5.78 2.55
C ARG A 76 -19.92 -6.38 3.89
N MET A 77 -18.62 -6.43 4.17
CA MET A 77 -18.13 -6.91 5.47
C MET A 77 -18.65 -6.06 6.62
N LYS A 78 -18.55 -4.73 6.52
CA LYS A 78 -19.01 -3.82 7.58
C LYS A 78 -20.52 -3.84 7.74
N ASP A 79 -21.27 -3.95 6.65
CA ASP A 79 -22.72 -4.06 6.68
C ASP A 79 -23.18 -5.37 7.35
N GLN A 80 -22.47 -6.47 7.10
CA GLN A 80 -22.79 -7.80 7.66
C GLN A 80 -22.36 -7.93 9.13
N TYR A 81 -21.18 -7.42 9.49
CA TYR A 81 -20.52 -7.75 10.75
C TYR A 81 -20.28 -6.56 11.68
N GLY A 82 -20.47 -5.33 11.22
CA GLY A 82 -20.19 -4.14 12.01
C GLY A 82 -18.69 -3.96 12.28
N ILE A 83 -18.28 -4.17 13.54
CA ILE A 83 -16.89 -4.01 13.98
C ILE A 83 -16.09 -5.24 13.56
N ILE A 84 -15.00 -5.03 12.84
CA ILE A 84 -14.13 -6.12 12.38
C ILE A 84 -13.05 -6.38 13.43
N ASN A 85 -13.20 -7.46 14.20
CA ASN A 85 -12.21 -7.91 15.19
C ASN A 85 -12.00 -9.43 15.11
N ALA A 86 -11.07 -9.95 15.92
CA ALA A 86 -10.71 -11.38 15.89
C ALA A 86 -11.91 -12.30 16.14
N ASP A 87 -12.74 -12.01 17.15
CA ASP A 87 -13.93 -12.80 17.48
C ASP A 87 -14.92 -12.83 16.33
N THR A 88 -15.20 -11.68 15.74
CA THR A 88 -16.11 -11.54 14.61
C THR A 88 -15.65 -12.36 13.41
N ILE A 89 -14.37 -12.32 13.08
CA ILE A 89 -13.78 -13.09 11.97
C ILE A 89 -13.82 -14.59 12.24
N LEU A 90 -13.51 -15.01 13.47
CA LEU A 90 -13.53 -16.42 13.85
C LEU A 90 -14.96 -16.99 13.88
N SER A 91 -15.94 -16.23 14.37
CA SER A 91 -17.36 -16.62 14.34
C SER A 91 -17.93 -16.66 12.91
N ALA A 92 -17.51 -15.75 12.04
CA ALA A 92 -17.92 -15.76 10.64
C ALA A 92 -17.42 -17.02 9.91
N GLY A 93 -16.14 -17.36 10.08
CA GLY A 93 -15.52 -18.50 9.42
C GLY A 93 -15.31 -18.31 7.90
N VAL A 94 -14.49 -19.18 7.33
CA VAL A 94 -14.00 -19.07 5.93
C VAL A 94 -15.11 -19.07 4.89
N SER A 95 -16.19 -19.84 5.12
CA SER A 95 -17.31 -19.94 4.17
C SER A 95 -18.09 -18.63 4.06
N ASN A 96 -18.42 -18.00 5.20
CA ASN A 96 -19.16 -16.73 5.18
C ASN A 96 -18.30 -15.57 4.70
N LEU A 97 -16.99 -15.58 4.97
CA LEU A 97 -16.10 -14.58 4.37
C LEU A 97 -16.08 -14.67 2.84
N GLN A 98 -16.10 -15.88 2.28
CA GLN A 98 -16.15 -16.07 0.84
C GLN A 98 -17.44 -15.57 0.19
N SER A 99 -18.58 -15.71 0.87
CA SER A 99 -19.88 -15.24 0.32
C SER A 99 -19.90 -13.72 0.11
N LEU A 100 -19.00 -12.97 0.75
CA LEU A 100 -18.84 -11.52 0.56
C LEU A 100 -18.01 -11.14 -0.68
N GLY A 101 -17.44 -12.12 -1.38
CA GLY A 101 -16.57 -11.93 -2.55
C GLY A 101 -15.08 -12.00 -2.24
N ILE A 102 -14.70 -12.51 -1.07
CA ILE A 102 -13.30 -12.77 -0.69
C ILE A 102 -12.90 -14.13 -1.27
N SER A 103 -11.72 -14.24 -1.88
CA SER A 103 -11.27 -15.55 -2.38
C SER A 103 -10.99 -16.53 -1.24
N PHE A 104 -11.13 -17.83 -1.49
CA PHE A 104 -10.83 -18.89 -0.52
C PHE A 104 -9.49 -18.68 0.19
N ARG A 105 -8.45 -18.38 -0.59
CA ARG A 105 -7.08 -18.15 -0.08
C ARG A 105 -7.01 -16.97 0.89
N LYS A 106 -7.63 -15.84 0.53
CA LYS A 106 -7.65 -14.63 1.37
C LYS A 106 -8.48 -14.83 2.63
N ALA A 107 -9.62 -15.52 2.52
CA ALA A 107 -10.44 -15.88 3.67
C ALA A 107 -9.64 -16.75 4.66
N GLY A 108 -8.87 -17.72 4.15
CA GLY A 108 -7.93 -18.50 4.96
C GLY A 108 -6.90 -17.63 5.70
N TYR A 109 -6.26 -16.68 5.01
CA TYR A 109 -5.28 -15.76 5.61
C TYR A 109 -5.89 -14.87 6.69
N ILE A 110 -7.09 -14.34 6.44
CA ILE A 110 -7.83 -13.50 7.40
C ILE A 110 -8.19 -14.31 8.65
N THR A 111 -8.67 -15.55 8.49
CA THR A 111 -8.99 -16.43 9.62
C THR A 111 -7.75 -16.87 10.39
N ASP A 112 -6.63 -17.17 9.72
CA ASP A 112 -5.34 -17.48 10.35
C ASP A 112 -4.82 -16.29 11.18
N PHE A 113 -4.87 -15.08 10.61
CA PHE A 113 -4.50 -13.86 11.33
C PHE A 113 -5.38 -13.64 12.57
N ALA A 114 -6.70 -13.77 12.45
CA ALA A 114 -7.62 -13.64 13.57
C ALA A 114 -7.33 -14.65 14.68
N ARG A 115 -6.99 -15.89 14.33
CA ARG A 115 -6.61 -16.93 15.29
C ARG A 115 -5.34 -16.54 16.05
N LYS A 116 -4.29 -16.14 15.33
CA LYS A 116 -3.00 -15.73 15.93
C LYS A 116 -3.13 -14.54 16.88
N VAL A 117 -4.02 -13.61 16.57
CA VAL A 117 -4.33 -12.49 17.47
C VAL A 117 -5.09 -12.99 18.70
N LYS A 118 -6.08 -13.86 18.52
CA LYS A 118 -6.92 -14.37 19.61
C LYS A 118 -6.16 -15.27 20.59
N ASP A 119 -5.23 -16.10 20.09
CA ASP A 119 -4.43 -17.02 20.90
C ASP A 119 -3.11 -16.41 21.43
N GLY A 120 -2.79 -15.17 21.05
CA GLY A 120 -1.60 -14.45 21.49
C GLY A 120 -0.32 -14.78 20.75
N THR A 121 -0.36 -15.63 19.71
CA THR A 121 0.78 -15.90 18.84
C THR A 121 1.27 -14.64 18.12
N PHE A 122 0.36 -13.70 17.84
CA PHE A 122 0.68 -12.40 17.27
C PHE A 122 0.22 -11.27 18.20
N ASP A 123 1.17 -10.58 18.83
CA ASP A 123 0.92 -9.45 19.72
C ASP A 123 0.65 -8.17 18.91
N ILE A 124 -0.61 -7.98 18.53
CA ILE A 124 -1.04 -6.84 17.72
C ILE A 124 -0.80 -5.49 18.39
N ASP A 125 -0.91 -5.41 19.71
CA ASP A 125 -0.69 -4.18 20.46
C ASP A 125 0.81 -3.89 20.61
N GLY A 126 1.62 -4.95 20.75
CA GLY A 126 3.08 -4.87 20.79
C GLY A 126 3.71 -4.31 19.51
N ILE A 127 3.08 -4.52 18.34
CA ILE A 127 3.57 -3.99 17.05
C ILE A 127 3.80 -2.47 17.10
N TRP A 128 2.95 -1.71 17.81
CA TRP A 128 3.06 -0.25 17.92
C TRP A 128 4.35 0.23 18.60
N LYS A 129 4.95 -0.61 19.44
CA LYS A 129 6.16 -0.28 20.21
C LYS A 129 7.46 -0.66 19.49
N LYS A 130 7.37 -1.44 18.42
CA LYS A 130 8.53 -1.95 17.67
C LYS A 130 9.11 -0.88 16.75
N SER A 131 10.40 -1.04 16.42
CA SER A 131 11.03 -0.28 15.32
C SER A 131 10.34 -0.59 13.98
N ASP A 132 10.55 0.27 12.98
CA ASP A 132 9.97 0.08 11.65
C ASP A 132 10.43 -1.27 11.05
N GLU A 133 11.71 -1.61 11.21
CA GLU A 133 12.27 -2.87 10.70
C GLU A 133 11.67 -4.11 11.39
N GLU A 134 11.52 -4.07 12.71
CA GLU A 134 10.91 -5.16 13.49
C GLU A 134 9.42 -5.33 13.16
N ALA A 135 8.67 -4.22 13.08
CA ALA A 135 7.26 -4.25 12.73
C ALA A 135 7.06 -4.78 11.31
N ILE A 136 7.88 -4.38 10.33
CA ILE A 136 7.84 -4.92 8.97
C ILE A 136 8.11 -6.42 8.97
N LYS A 137 9.15 -6.88 9.69
CA LYS A 137 9.51 -8.29 9.77
C LYS A 137 8.36 -9.12 10.36
N GLU A 138 7.74 -8.64 11.42
CA GLU A 138 6.67 -9.37 12.11
C GLU A 138 5.38 -9.39 11.29
N LEU A 139 4.95 -8.24 10.76
CA LEU A 139 3.77 -8.17 9.88
C LEU A 139 3.95 -9.02 8.62
N SER A 140 5.13 -8.99 8.00
CA SER A 140 5.41 -9.79 6.78
C SER A 140 5.59 -11.29 7.05
N SER A 141 5.59 -11.73 8.31
CA SER A 141 5.53 -13.15 8.65
C SER A 141 4.11 -13.71 8.58
N LEU A 142 3.09 -12.84 8.56
CA LEU A 142 1.69 -13.23 8.42
C LEU A 142 1.40 -13.74 7.01
N GLN A 143 0.56 -14.77 6.91
CA GLN A 143 0.19 -15.33 5.61
C GLN A 143 -0.51 -14.28 4.76
N GLY A 144 -0.08 -14.14 3.52
CA GLY A 144 -0.63 -13.15 2.60
C GLY A 144 -0.12 -11.73 2.81
N ILE A 145 0.74 -11.45 3.79
CA ILE A 145 1.34 -10.12 3.98
C ILE A 145 2.79 -10.15 3.49
N GLY A 146 3.07 -9.43 2.40
CA GLY A 146 4.44 -9.18 1.95
C GLY A 146 5.03 -7.91 2.54
N VAL A 147 6.34 -7.72 2.38
CA VAL A 147 7.07 -6.51 2.85
C VAL A 147 6.39 -5.22 2.40
N TRP A 148 6.00 -5.12 1.13
CA TRP A 148 5.29 -3.94 0.62
C TRP A 148 3.98 -3.68 1.38
N THR A 149 3.22 -4.73 1.70
CA THR A 149 1.95 -4.57 2.44
C THR A 149 2.21 -4.13 3.88
N ALA A 150 3.24 -4.69 4.53
CA ALA A 150 3.65 -4.27 5.86
C ALA A 150 4.08 -2.79 5.87
N GLU A 151 4.88 -2.34 4.89
CA GLU A 151 5.25 -0.92 4.73
C GLU A 151 4.00 -0.03 4.55
N MET A 152 2.99 -0.46 3.79
CA MET A 152 1.75 0.29 3.63
C MET A 152 0.94 0.35 4.93
N ILE A 153 0.96 -0.70 5.75
CA ILE A 153 0.33 -0.69 7.09
C ILE A 153 1.07 0.28 8.01
N LEU A 154 2.40 0.25 8.04
CA LEU A 154 3.18 1.21 8.82
C LEU A 154 2.87 2.66 8.43
N LEU A 155 2.72 2.93 7.13
CA LEU A 155 2.45 4.28 6.64
C LEU A 155 0.99 4.70 6.86
N PHE A 156 0.00 3.92 6.41
CA PHE A 156 -1.40 4.35 6.38
C PHE A 156 -2.23 3.94 7.59
N CYS A 157 -1.74 3.03 8.43
CA CYS A 157 -2.39 2.69 9.69
C CYS A 157 -1.61 3.23 10.88
N MET A 158 -0.32 2.92 10.95
CA MET A 158 0.51 3.32 12.08
C MET A 158 1.07 4.74 11.95
N GLN A 159 0.88 5.39 10.79
CA GLN A 159 1.32 6.75 10.51
C GLN A 159 2.82 6.97 10.77
N ARG A 160 3.65 5.94 10.56
CA ARG A 160 5.11 6.04 10.69
C ARG A 160 5.64 7.06 9.68
N PRO A 161 6.45 8.05 10.09
CA PRO A 161 6.82 9.17 9.23
C PRO A 161 7.90 8.83 8.20
N ASN A 162 8.65 7.73 8.39
CA ASN A 162 9.87 7.45 7.65
C ASN A 162 9.83 6.21 6.74
N VAL A 163 8.69 5.94 6.12
CA VAL A 163 8.52 4.77 5.23
C VAL A 163 8.64 5.20 3.75
N LEU A 164 9.58 4.58 3.02
CA LEU A 164 9.70 4.68 1.55
C LEU A 164 9.89 3.27 1.00
N SER A 165 8.90 2.76 0.27
CA SER A 165 8.91 1.37 -0.22
C SER A 165 9.66 1.22 -1.54
N PHE A 166 10.72 0.43 -1.55
CA PHE A 166 11.44 0.11 -2.80
C PHE A 166 10.61 -0.78 -3.73
N GLY A 167 9.79 -1.68 -3.17
CA GLY A 167 8.96 -2.60 -3.94
C GLY A 167 7.78 -1.92 -4.66
N ASP A 168 7.48 -0.68 -4.29
CA ASP A 168 6.36 0.07 -4.85
C ASP A 168 6.71 0.64 -6.24
N LEU A 169 6.08 0.09 -7.27
CA LEU A 169 6.30 0.50 -8.66
C LEU A 169 5.82 1.93 -8.94
N ALA A 170 4.82 2.42 -8.20
CA ALA A 170 4.32 3.78 -8.36
C ALA A 170 5.27 4.79 -7.71
N ILE A 171 5.86 4.49 -6.54
CA ILE A 171 6.96 5.27 -5.96
C ILE A 171 8.15 5.29 -6.92
N GLN A 172 8.58 4.13 -7.42
CA GLN A 172 9.69 4.10 -8.38
C GLN A 172 9.39 4.93 -9.63
N ARG A 173 8.15 4.90 -10.14
CA ARG A 173 7.71 5.73 -11.26
C ARG A 173 7.72 7.21 -10.91
N GLY A 174 7.18 7.61 -9.77
CA GLY A 174 7.21 8.98 -9.28
C GLY A 174 8.64 9.51 -9.17
N MET A 175 9.54 8.73 -8.58
CA MET A 175 10.97 9.09 -8.50
C MET A 175 11.61 9.25 -9.88
N ARG A 176 11.33 8.38 -10.85
CA ARG A 176 11.83 8.55 -12.24
C ARG A 176 11.34 9.85 -12.86
N MET A 177 10.07 10.18 -12.65
CA MET A 177 9.45 11.40 -13.18
C MET A 177 10.01 12.67 -12.52
N VAL A 178 10.19 12.70 -11.20
CA VAL A 178 10.72 13.85 -10.47
C VAL A 178 12.22 14.07 -10.74
N TYR A 179 12.99 12.98 -10.77
CA TYR A 179 14.46 13.04 -10.84
C TYR A 179 15.04 12.75 -12.23
N HIS A 180 14.19 12.52 -13.22
CA HIS A 180 14.54 12.24 -14.62
C HIS A 180 15.41 10.99 -14.79
N HIS A 181 15.26 10.00 -13.90
CA HIS A 181 16.00 8.75 -13.98
C HIS A 181 15.33 7.77 -14.93
N ARG A 182 16.13 7.06 -15.73
CA ARG A 182 15.63 5.96 -16.57
C ARG A 182 15.29 4.71 -15.75
N LYS A 183 15.96 4.52 -14.61
CA LYS A 183 15.77 3.40 -13.67
C LYS A 183 16.07 3.86 -12.25
N ILE A 184 15.33 3.32 -11.28
CA ILE A 184 15.64 3.46 -9.85
C ILE A 184 16.16 2.11 -9.37
N ASP A 185 17.48 1.97 -9.25
CA ASP A 185 18.07 0.79 -8.62
C ASP A 185 18.15 0.95 -7.09
N ARG A 186 18.56 -0.11 -6.40
CA ARG A 186 18.61 -0.13 -4.93
C ARG A 186 19.59 0.90 -4.36
N LYS A 187 20.73 1.12 -5.00
CA LYS A 187 21.76 2.06 -4.55
C LYS A 187 21.27 3.50 -4.65
N LEU A 188 20.67 3.84 -5.78
CA LEU A 188 20.09 5.15 -6.04
C LEU A 188 18.88 5.41 -5.13
N PHE A 189 18.00 4.42 -4.97
CA PHE A 189 16.87 4.49 -4.07
C PHE A 189 17.31 4.82 -2.64
N GLU A 190 18.32 4.10 -2.13
CA GLU A 190 18.84 4.30 -0.78
C GLU A 190 19.45 5.70 -0.58
N LYS A 191 20.09 6.26 -1.62
CA LYS A 191 20.57 7.66 -1.60
C LYS A 191 19.41 8.64 -1.39
N TYR A 192 18.29 8.44 -2.07
CA TYR A 192 17.10 9.29 -1.89
C TYR A 192 16.43 9.05 -0.53
N ARG A 193 16.29 7.79 -0.10
CA ARG A 193 15.74 7.46 1.23
C ARG A 193 16.49 8.20 2.34
N ARG A 194 17.83 8.18 2.33
CA ARG A 194 18.67 8.90 3.31
C ARG A 194 18.47 10.40 3.26
N ARG A 195 18.34 10.97 2.06
CA ARG A 195 18.09 12.40 1.87
C ARG A 195 16.71 12.82 2.40
N LEU A 196 15.69 12.00 2.19
CA LEU A 196 14.29 12.33 2.51
C LEU A 196 13.93 12.00 3.96
N SER A 197 14.74 11.18 4.63
CA SER A 197 14.63 10.91 6.06
C SER A 197 14.68 12.19 6.90
N PRO A 198 13.85 12.34 7.96
CA PRO A 198 12.96 11.32 8.53
C PRO A 198 11.52 11.32 7.99
N TYR A 199 11.26 12.00 6.86
CA TYR A 199 9.90 12.24 6.33
C TYR A 199 9.65 11.53 5.00
N CYS A 200 10.19 10.31 4.88
CA CYS A 200 10.02 9.45 3.72
C CYS A 200 8.55 9.16 3.38
N SER A 201 7.68 9.05 4.38
CA SER A 201 6.25 8.79 4.16
C SER A 201 5.57 9.96 3.46
N VAL A 202 5.90 11.19 3.86
CA VAL A 202 5.39 12.40 3.19
C VAL A 202 5.91 12.46 1.75
N ALA A 203 7.21 12.19 1.53
CA ALA A 203 7.75 12.14 0.17
C ALA A 203 7.06 11.08 -0.70
N SER A 204 6.69 9.93 -0.12
CA SER A 204 5.92 8.87 -0.81
C SER A 204 4.58 9.37 -1.33
N LEU A 205 3.84 10.19 -0.56
CA LEU A 205 2.58 10.82 -0.99
C LEU A 205 2.77 11.62 -2.29
N TYR A 206 3.82 12.44 -2.36
CA TYR A 206 4.11 13.23 -3.56
C TYR A 206 4.59 12.37 -4.74
N PHE A 207 5.39 11.32 -4.51
CA PHE A 207 5.77 10.40 -5.58
C PHE A 207 4.56 9.67 -6.16
N TRP A 208 3.62 9.22 -5.32
CA TRP A 208 2.35 8.65 -5.78
C TRP A 208 1.51 9.67 -6.54
N ALA A 209 1.41 10.91 -6.08
CA ALA A 209 0.66 11.96 -6.78
C ALA A 209 1.24 12.24 -8.17
N VAL A 210 2.57 12.37 -8.27
CA VAL A 210 3.25 12.53 -9.57
C VAL A 210 3.02 11.33 -10.46
N ALA A 211 3.18 10.11 -9.95
CA ALA A 211 2.90 8.89 -10.72
C ALA A 211 1.41 8.83 -11.15
N GLY A 212 0.50 9.30 -10.31
CA GLY A 212 -0.93 9.41 -10.60
C GLY A 212 -1.28 10.48 -11.64
N GLY A 213 -0.33 11.33 -12.04
CA GLY A 213 -0.56 12.40 -13.02
C GLY A 213 -1.04 13.71 -12.42
N ALA A 214 -0.80 13.97 -11.13
CA ALA A 214 -1.20 15.21 -10.46
C ALA A 214 -0.60 16.47 -11.10
N ILE A 215 0.53 16.35 -11.81
CA ILE A 215 1.12 17.44 -12.58
C ILE A 215 1.06 17.08 -14.07
N PRO A 216 0.21 17.77 -14.85
CA PRO A 216 0.11 17.57 -16.30
C PRO A 216 1.45 17.76 -17.01
N GLY A 217 1.72 16.91 -18.00
CA GLY A 217 2.92 17.01 -18.85
C GLY A 217 4.20 16.40 -18.27
N MET A 218 4.22 15.96 -17.00
CA MET A 218 5.35 15.20 -16.49
C MET A 218 5.46 13.84 -17.17
N LYS A 219 6.67 13.49 -17.62
CA LYS A 219 6.95 12.26 -18.36
C LYS A 219 7.71 11.25 -17.50
N ASP A 220 7.37 9.96 -17.63
CA ASP A 220 8.21 8.87 -17.13
C ASP A 220 9.39 8.61 -18.09
N PHE A 221 10.60 8.61 -17.53
CA PHE A 221 11.86 8.45 -18.26
C PHE A 221 12.29 6.98 -18.42
N ALA A 222 11.47 6.02 -17.99
CA ALA A 222 11.68 4.60 -18.26
C ALA A 222 11.93 4.34 -19.76
N PRO A 223 12.89 3.47 -20.14
CA PRO A 223 13.08 3.09 -21.54
C PRO A 223 11.80 2.50 -22.13
N LYS A 224 11.45 2.88 -23.37
CA LYS A 224 10.40 2.20 -24.13
C LYS A 224 10.82 0.74 -24.32
N LYS A 225 9.94 -0.23 -24.00
CA LYS A 225 10.17 -1.63 -24.38
C LYS A 225 10.28 -1.69 -25.90
N GLN A 226 11.41 -2.16 -26.44
CA GLN A 226 11.50 -2.50 -27.86
C GLN A 226 10.45 -3.58 -28.14
N LYS A 227 9.56 -3.33 -29.11
CA LYS A 227 8.71 -4.39 -29.68
C LYS A 227 9.68 -5.42 -30.25
N ARG A 228 9.69 -6.65 -29.72
CA ARG A 228 10.34 -7.77 -30.40
C ARG A 228 9.63 -7.91 -31.74
N SER A 229 10.32 -7.62 -32.85
CA SER A 229 9.82 -7.95 -34.18
C SER A 229 9.75 -9.47 -34.28
N SER A 230 8.56 -10.02 -34.37
CA SER A 230 8.36 -11.39 -34.83
C SER A 230 8.82 -11.45 -36.29
N ASN A 231 10.04 -11.92 -36.54
CA ASN A 231 10.41 -12.37 -37.88
C ASN A 231 9.68 -13.70 -38.14
N PRO A 232 8.86 -13.82 -39.20
CA PRO A 232 8.41 -15.12 -39.66
C PRO A 232 9.61 -15.88 -40.22
N CYS A 233 9.70 -17.16 -39.87
CA CYS A 233 10.75 -18.08 -40.27
C CYS A 233 11.10 -17.99 -41.77
N ARG A 234 12.41 -17.93 -42.08
CA ARG A 234 12.93 -18.41 -43.35
C ARG A 234 12.90 -19.93 -43.30
N ASN A 235 12.11 -20.55 -44.17
CA ASN A 235 12.29 -21.96 -44.51
C ASN A 235 13.43 -22.03 -45.53
N ASP A 236 14.63 -22.36 -45.04
CA ASP A 236 15.70 -22.84 -45.91
C ASP A 236 15.43 -24.32 -46.21
N SER A 237 15.10 -24.57 -47.47
CA SER A 237 15.19 -25.86 -48.13
C SER A 237 16.64 -26.36 -48.17
N LEU A 238 16.86 -27.64 -47.84
CA LEU A 238 17.89 -28.57 -48.34
C LEU A 238 17.62 -29.93 -47.64
N ALA A 239 16.97 -30.88 -48.30
CA ALA A 239 17.54 -31.93 -49.17
C ALA A 239 18.27 -33.05 -48.40
N ALA A 240 17.75 -34.27 -48.50
CA ALA A 240 18.44 -35.49 -48.98
C ALA A 240 17.81 -36.80 -48.45
N SER A 241 17.19 -37.55 -49.39
CA SER A 241 17.31 -38.99 -49.67
C SER A 241 17.77 -39.98 -48.59
N GLY A 242 17.07 -41.12 -48.49
CA GLY A 242 17.72 -42.42 -48.22
C GLY A 242 16.84 -43.51 -47.62
N ILE A 243 16.53 -44.50 -48.47
CA ILE A 243 15.98 -45.87 -48.22
C ILE A 243 14.46 -45.97 -48.05
#